data_AF-A0AB36JC39-F1
#
_entry.id   AF-A0AB36JC39-F1
#
_cell.length_a   1.000
_cell.length_b   1.000
_cell.length_c   1.000
_cell.angle_alpha   90.00
_cell.angle_beta   90.00
_cell.angle_gamma   90.00
#
_symmetry.space_group_name_H-M   'P 1'
#
loop_
_entity.id
_entity.type
_entity.pdbx_description
1 polymer ?
#
loop_
_entity_poly.entity_id
_entity_poly.type
_entity_poly.pdbx_seq_one_letter_code
_entity_poly.pdbx_strand_id
1 'polypeptide(L)' 'MKHTAWRALDDATINSALLDIARVTVKLALEYSDKNTLPCPKEVIKAEILRLRMERDRILERRV' A
#
# COMPACT_ATOMS: atom_id res chain seq x y z
N MET A 1 -29.13 5.29 15.48
CA MET A 1 -27.87 6.08 15.57
C MET A 1 -26.61 5.29 15.91
N LYS A 2 -26.65 3.97 16.20
CA LYS A 2 -25.41 3.22 16.50
C LYS A 2 -24.60 2.80 15.26
N HIS A 3 -25.24 2.64 14.11
CA HIS A 3 -24.61 2.11 12.88
C HIS A 3 -23.60 3.06 12.19
N THR A 4 -23.76 4.36 12.39
CA THR A 4 -22.91 5.40 11.76
C THR A 4 -21.54 5.52 12.44
N ALA A 5 -21.48 5.31 13.76
CA ALA A 5 -20.22 5.34 14.51
C ALA A 5 -19.30 4.16 14.14
N TRP A 6 -19.86 2.96 13.93
CA TRP A 6 -19.09 1.79 13.51
C TRP A 6 -18.52 1.93 12.10
N ARG A 7 -19.28 2.48 11.13
CA ARG A 7 -18.74 2.79 9.78
C ARG A 7 -17.63 3.84 9.82
N ALA A 8 -17.76 4.87 10.67
CA ALA A 8 -16.74 5.91 10.79
C ALA A 8 -15.43 5.40 11.45
N LEU A 9 -15.53 4.42 12.36
CA LEU A 9 -14.39 3.72 12.96
C LEU A 9 -13.67 2.84 11.92
N ASP A 10 -14.41 2.18 11.03
CA ASP A 10 -13.85 1.43 9.90
C ASP A 10 -13.12 2.37 8.94
N ASP A 11 -13.73 3.51 8.57
CA ASP A 11 -13.12 4.49 7.67
C ASP A 11 -11.85 5.12 8.26
N ALA A 12 -11.83 5.43 9.56
CA ALA A 12 -10.65 5.96 10.23
C ALA A 12 -9.50 4.93 10.28
N THR A 13 -9.83 3.66 10.54
CA THR A 13 -8.86 2.56 10.56
C THR A 13 -8.29 2.30 9.16
N ILE A 14 -9.15 2.32 8.14
CA ILE A 14 -8.75 2.20 6.73
C ILE A 14 -7.84 3.36 6.32
N ASN A 15 -8.20 4.59 6.67
CA ASN A 15 -7.40 5.78 6.35
C ASN A 15 -6.02 5.73 7.04
N SER A 16 -5.95 5.26 8.29
CA SER A 16 -4.69 5.06 8.99
C SER A 16 -3.82 4.02 8.28
N ALA A 17 -4.39 2.88 7.89
CA ALA A 17 -3.65 1.83 7.18
C ALA A 17 -3.12 2.32 5.81
N LEU A 18 -3.92 3.10 5.07
CA LEU A 18 -3.50 3.70 3.80
C LEU A 18 -2.35 4.70 3.98
N LEU A 19 -2.40 5.51 5.04
CA LEU A 19 -1.33 6.43 5.41
C LEU A 19 -0.03 5.69 5.75
N ASP A 20 -0.11 4.60 6.50
CA ASP A 20 1.05 3.79 6.84
C ASP A 20 1.68 3.13 5.61
N ILE A 21 0.86 2.60 4.70
CA ILE A 21 1.32 2.04 3.42
C ILE A 21 2.02 3.12 2.58
N ALA A 22 1.43 4.31 2.49
CA ALA A 22 2.02 5.42 1.75
C ALA A 22 3.38 5.84 2.34
N ARG A 23 3.50 5.93 3.67
CA ARG A 23 4.76 6.26 4.35
C ARG A 23 5.85 5.22 4.09
N VAL A 24 5.52 3.93 4.20
CA VAL A 24 6.48 2.84 3.94
C VAL A 24 6.95 2.87 2.49
N THR A 25 6.03 3.09 1.54
CA THR A 25 6.37 3.15 0.11
C THR A 25 7.32 4.29 -0.20
N VAL A 26 7.07 5.49 0.34
CA VAL A 26 7.94 6.65 0.17
C VAL A 26 9.31 6.41 0.81
N LYS A 27 9.35 5.84 2.02
CA LYS A 27 10.60 5.50 2.71
C LYS A 27 11.45 4.54 1.89
N LEU A 28 10.85 3.47 1.37
CA LEU A 28 11.54 2.52 0.48
C LEU A 28 12.04 3.21 -0.78
N ALA A 29 11.20 4.03 -1.44
CA ALA A 29 11.62 4.76 -2.63
C ALA A 29 12.85 5.64 -2.38
N LEU A 30 12.92 6.31 -1.23
CA LEU A 30 14.07 7.14 -0.82
C LEU A 30 15.29 6.31 -0.42
N GLU A 31 15.12 5.23 0.34
CA GLU A 31 16.23 4.35 0.76
C GLU A 31 16.90 3.65 -0.42
N TYR A 32 16.16 3.43 -1.50
CA TYR A 32 16.63 2.77 -2.71
C TYR A 32 16.84 3.71 -3.90
N SER A 33 16.50 5.01 -3.82
CA SER A 33 16.74 5.96 -4.93
C SER A 33 18.23 6.21 -5.16
N ASP A 34 18.99 6.29 -4.06
CA ASP A 34 20.43 6.62 -4.08
C ASP A 34 21.33 5.38 -4.27
N LYS A 35 20.79 4.18 -4.01
CA LYS A 35 21.49 2.90 -4.17
C LYS A 35 21.44 2.33 -5.60
N ASN A 36 21.12 3.16 -6.59
CA ASN A 36 20.98 2.78 -8.00
C ASN A 36 22.32 2.59 -8.72
N THR A 37 23.12 1.63 -8.27
CA THR A 37 24.12 0.94 -9.12
C THR A 37 24.01 -0.56 -8.87
N LEU A 38 23.00 -1.19 -9.49
CA LEU A 38 23.00 -2.54 -10.09
C LEU A 38 21.56 -2.91 -10.54
N PRO A 39 21.36 -3.79 -11.54
CA PRO A 39 20.04 -4.08 -12.13
C PRO A 39 19.08 -4.84 -11.20
N CYS A 40 19.60 -5.49 -10.14
CA CYS A 40 18.86 -6.42 -9.28
C CYS A 40 17.74 -5.77 -8.43
N PRO A 41 17.93 -4.62 -7.75
CA PRO A 41 16.90 -4.04 -6.91
C PRO A 41 15.71 -3.49 -7.69
N LYS A 42 15.91 -3.03 -8.93
CA LYS A 42 14.84 -2.51 -9.79
C LYS A 42 13.83 -3.61 -10.15
N GLU A 43 14.28 -4.84 -10.33
CA GLU A 43 13.41 -5.99 -10.61
C GLU A 43 12.65 -6.43 -9.35
N VAL A 44 13.30 -6.41 -8.19
CA VAL A 44 12.65 -6.68 -6.89
C VAL A 44 11.56 -5.65 -6.61
N ILE A 45 11.83 -4.36 -6.84
CA ILE A 45 10.85 -3.28 -6.68
C ILE A 45 9.68 -3.45 -7.66
N LYS A 46 9.95 -3.80 -8.93
CA LYS A 46 8.88 -4.09 -9.90
C LYS A 46 8.01 -5.28 -9.48
N ALA A 47 8.62 -6.34 -8.97
CA ALA A 47 7.89 -7.52 -8.50
C ALA A 47 6.99 -7.19 -7.31
N GLU A 48 7.48 -6.39 -6.35
CA GLU A 48 6.68 -5.99 -5.19
C GLU A 48 5.54 -5.03 -5.58
N ILE A 49 5.78 -4.10 -6.51
CA ILE A 49 4.73 -3.24 -7.05
C ILE A 49 3.62 -4.07 -7.73
N LEU A 50 3.98 -5.11 -8.49
CA LEU A 50 3.01 -6.02 -9.11
C LEU A 50 2.21 -6.80 -8.06
N ARG A 51 2.88 -7.33 -7.04
CA ARG A 51 2.23 -8.05 -5.93
C ARG A 51 1.19 -7.17 -5.23
N LEU A 52 1.55 -5.92 -4.93
CA LEU A 52 0.65 -4.96 -4.27
C LEU A 52 -0.54 -4.57 -5.16
N ARG A 53 -0.35 -4.47 -6.48
CA ARG A 53 -1.47 -4.22 -7.42
C ARG A 53 -2.45 -5.39 -7.46
N MET A 54 -1.96 -6.63 -7.50
CA MET A 54 -2.83 -7.81 -7.46
C MET A 54 -3.63 -7.88 -6.16
N GLU A 55 -3.00 -7.54 -5.03
CA GLU A 55 -3.70 -7.53 -3.74
C GLU A 55 -4.77 -6.44 -3.68
N ARG A 56 -4.49 -5.24 -4.22
CA ARG A 56 -5.50 -4.19 -4.40
C ARG A 56 -6.67 -4.70 -5.24
N ASP A 57 -6.41 -5.34 -6.36
CA ASP A 57 -7.45 -5.79 -7.28
C ASP A 57 -8.34 -6.86 -6.63
N ARG A 58 -7.78 -7.79 -5.85
CA ARG A 58 -8.55 -8.75 -5.03
C ARG A 58 -9.43 -8.07 -3.99
N ILE A 59 -8.94 -7.02 -3.34
CA ILE A 59 -9.72 -6.25 -2.36
C ILE A 59 -10.89 -5.55 -3.06
N LEU A 60 -10.67 -5.00 -4.26
CA LEU A 60 -11.70 -4.35 -5.06
C LEU A 60 -12.74 -5.36 -5.59
N GLU A 61 -12.31 -6.54 -6.04
CA GLU A 61 -13.19 -7.62 -6.49
C GLU A 61 -14.06 -8.18 -5.36
N ARG A 62 -13.54 -8.29 -4.13
CA ARG A 62 -14.34 -8.67 -2.95
C ARG A 62 -15.42 -7.65 -2.56
N ARG A 63 -15.36 -6.44 -3.13
CA ARG A 63 -16.28 -5.33 -2.82
C ARG A 63 -17.46 -5.27 -3.78
N VAL A 64 -17.43 -6.04 -4.87
CA VAL A 64 -18.52 -6.26 -5.84
C VAL A 64 -19.30 -7.50 -5.44
#